data_AF-A0A815LSA4-F1
#
_entry.id   AF-A0A815LSA4-F1
#
_cell.length_a   1.000
_cell.length_b   1.000
_cell.length_c   1.000
_cell.angle_alpha   90.00
_cell.angle_beta   90.00
_cell.angle_gamma   90.00
#
_symmetry.space_group_name_H-M   'P 1'
#
loop_
_entity.id
_entity.type
_entity.pdbx_description
1 polymer ?
#
loop_
_entity_poly.entity_id
_entity_poly.type
_entity_poly.pdbx_seq_one_letter_code
_entity_poly.pdbx_strand_id
1 'polypeptide(L)'
;MRQSPMFLFAICTMIFPSIIVAQYGHCVARNGRSGECINAGRCKTLGGTSDPANLCPGDQSIQCCTYRDCPCCLLCGQGCNGGFPTAAWNHYRFTGLVTGGNYNSKQGCEPYTIPSCDHHVNGSLPPCQGEEPTPRCTHKCIDGYPTPYDKDKHHGKSVYSVRSQQEQIQTEIMKNGPVEGAFSVYADFLAYKSGVYQHTAGSFLGGHAIKILGWGIENSTPYWLVANSWNEDWGDKGYFKILRGSDECGIESGIVAGEPKLN
;
A
#
# COMPACT_ATOMS: atom_id res chain seq x y z
N MET A 1 -14.22 -9.53 17.85
CA MET A 1 -12.76 -9.37 17.90
C MET A 1 -12.44 -8.11 17.12
N ARG A 2 -11.65 -7.22 17.71
CA ARG A 2 -11.55 -5.79 17.38
C ARG A 2 -10.55 -5.56 16.24
N GLN A 3 -10.88 -4.67 15.30
CA GLN A 3 -10.16 -4.47 14.03
C GLN A 3 -8.97 -3.54 14.26
N SER A 4 -7.77 -4.11 14.30
CA SER A 4 -6.52 -3.36 14.43
C SER A 4 -6.41 -2.16 13.45
N PRO A 5 -5.66 -1.11 13.80
CA PRO A 5 -5.82 0.27 13.30
C PRO A 5 -5.38 0.55 11.84
N MET A 6 -5.37 -0.50 11.01
CA MET A 6 -4.66 -0.60 9.74
C MET A 6 -5.44 -0.19 8.50
N PHE A 7 -6.74 0.05 8.61
CA PHE A 7 -7.49 0.74 7.56
C PHE A 7 -6.80 2.05 7.13
N LEU A 8 -6.10 2.70 8.06
CA LEU A 8 -5.42 3.98 7.88
C LEU A 8 -4.01 3.89 7.24
N PHE A 9 -3.39 2.71 7.26
CA PHE A 9 -2.05 2.48 6.71
C PHE A 9 -2.10 2.05 5.24
N ALA A 10 -3.09 1.22 4.92
CA ALA A 10 -3.33 0.72 3.58
C ALA A 10 -3.53 1.90 2.60
N ILE A 11 -4.54 2.72 2.85
CA ILE A 11 -4.98 3.81 1.99
C ILE A 11 -3.86 4.78 1.55
N CYS A 12 -2.97 5.22 2.46
CA CYS A 12 -1.97 6.25 2.14
C CYS A 12 -0.74 5.72 1.41
N THR A 13 -0.39 4.45 1.59
CA THR A 13 0.75 3.82 0.90
C THR A 13 0.41 3.37 -0.53
N MET A 14 -0.85 3.54 -0.96
CA MET A 14 -1.40 2.98 -2.21
C MET A 14 -1.60 3.98 -3.35
N ILE A 15 -1.51 5.27 -3.06
CA ILE A 15 -1.98 6.33 -3.94
C ILE A 15 -0.95 6.75 -5.02
N PHE A 16 0.29 6.29 -4.93
CA PHE A 16 1.34 6.57 -5.91
C PHE A 16 2.07 5.30 -6.38
N PRO A 17 2.03 4.96 -7.68
CA PRO A 17 2.67 3.79 -8.25
C PRO A 17 4.13 4.12 -8.62
N SER A 18 5.07 3.89 -7.71
CA SER A 18 6.36 3.27 -8.05
C SER A 18 6.12 1.77 -8.32
N ILE A 19 6.68 1.15 -9.34
CA ILE A 19 6.22 -0.06 -10.04
C ILE A 19 6.42 -1.38 -9.26
N ILE A 20 5.69 -2.44 -9.64
CA ILE A 20 6.04 -3.84 -9.35
C ILE A 20 6.10 -4.60 -10.67
N VAL A 21 7.21 -5.30 -10.94
CA VAL A 21 7.29 -6.67 -11.49
C VAL A 21 8.74 -7.17 -11.32
N ALA A 22 8.92 -8.34 -10.71
CA ALA A 22 9.99 -9.28 -11.07
C ALA A 22 9.31 -10.37 -11.93
N GLN A 23 9.79 -10.79 -13.11
CA GLN A 23 11.16 -10.81 -13.61
C GLN A 23 11.26 -10.94 -15.16
N TYR A 24 12.30 -10.28 -15.71
CA TYR A 24 13.02 -10.44 -16.99
C TYR A 24 12.42 -10.02 -18.35
N GLY A 25 12.99 -8.93 -18.88
CA GLY A 25 12.93 -8.48 -20.28
C GLY A 25 12.98 -6.95 -20.37
N HIS A 26 14.09 -6.38 -20.84
CA HIS A 26 14.37 -4.94 -20.95
C HIS A 26 13.14 -4.03 -21.19
N CYS A 27 12.97 -2.97 -20.39
CA CYS A 27 12.09 -1.85 -20.77
C CYS A 27 12.92 -0.79 -21.53
N VAL A 28 12.32 -0.05 -22.46
CA VAL A 28 12.87 1.15 -23.15
C VAL A 28 11.71 2.15 -23.34
N ALA A 29 11.86 3.45 -23.06
CA ALA A 29 10.79 4.43 -23.37
C ALA A 29 10.88 4.98 -24.79
N ARG A 30 9.83 5.70 -25.21
CA ARG A 30 9.64 6.25 -26.57
C ARG A 30 10.63 7.36 -26.99
N ASN A 31 11.46 7.84 -26.08
CA ASN A 31 12.64 8.68 -26.34
C ASN A 31 13.97 7.92 -26.16
N GLY A 32 13.90 6.59 -26.01
CA GLY A 32 15.03 5.74 -25.65
C GLY A 32 15.28 5.55 -24.14
N ARG A 33 14.41 6.03 -23.23
CA ARG A 33 14.64 5.93 -21.75
C ARG A 33 13.57 5.22 -20.95
N SER A 34 13.72 3.92 -20.72
CA SER A 34 12.94 3.20 -19.70
C SER A 34 13.12 3.79 -18.30
N GLY A 35 12.10 3.66 -17.45
CA GLY A 35 12.00 4.29 -16.13
C GLY A 35 13.29 4.25 -15.31
N GLU A 36 13.63 5.39 -14.69
CA GLU A 36 14.89 5.52 -13.93
C GLU A 36 14.76 4.87 -12.55
N CYS A 37 15.41 3.71 -12.41
CA CYS A 37 15.94 3.25 -11.14
C CYS A 37 16.95 4.30 -10.62
N ILE A 38 16.58 5.10 -9.62
CA ILE A 38 17.47 6.13 -9.07
C ILE A 38 18.33 5.57 -7.94
N ASN A 39 19.55 6.08 -7.84
CA ASN A 39 20.52 5.65 -6.83
C ASN A 39 19.99 5.92 -5.40
N ALA A 40 20.25 5.03 -4.45
CA ALA A 40 19.83 5.17 -3.05
C ALA A 40 20.30 6.49 -2.40
N GLY A 41 21.47 7.00 -2.78
CA GLY A 41 21.96 8.32 -2.38
C GLY A 41 21.11 9.46 -2.95
N ARG A 42 20.66 9.36 -4.21
CA ARG A 42 19.72 10.32 -4.82
C ARG A 42 18.32 10.20 -4.21
N CYS A 43 17.86 8.99 -3.90
CA CYS A 43 16.60 8.76 -3.17
C CYS A 43 16.63 9.41 -1.79
N LYS A 44 17.75 9.25 -1.07
CA LYS A 44 17.98 9.86 0.24
C LYS A 44 18.04 11.39 0.17
N THR A 45 18.62 11.98 -0.88
CA THR A 45 18.59 13.44 -1.10
C THR A 45 17.19 13.96 -1.46
N LEU A 46 16.32 13.11 -2.00
CA LEU A 46 14.91 13.41 -2.27
C LEU A 46 14.00 13.08 -1.07
N GLY A 47 14.57 12.64 0.07
CA GLY A 47 13.83 12.30 1.28
C GLY A 47 13.07 10.98 1.25
N GLY A 48 13.27 10.15 0.21
CA GLY A 48 12.62 8.84 0.06
C GLY A 48 13.34 7.71 0.79
N THR A 49 12.59 6.66 1.13
CA THR A 49 13.14 5.37 1.59
C THR A 49 13.11 4.30 0.52
N SER A 50 14.04 3.37 0.67
CA SER A 50 14.12 2.14 -0.07
C SER A 50 12.89 1.26 0.11
N ASP A 51 12.19 0.93 -0.97
CA ASP A 51 11.23 -0.17 -1.01
C ASP A 51 11.94 -1.52 -0.67
N PRO A 52 11.54 -2.23 0.39
CA PRO A 52 12.12 -3.54 0.76
C PRO A 52 11.88 -4.63 -0.30
N ALA A 53 11.04 -4.39 -1.31
CA ALA A 53 10.74 -5.32 -2.40
C ALA A 53 11.90 -5.55 -3.40
N ASN A 54 12.99 -4.77 -3.34
CA ASN A 54 14.22 -4.97 -4.14
C ASN A 54 13.98 -5.06 -5.67
N LEU A 55 13.11 -4.20 -6.20
CA LEU A 55 12.57 -4.28 -7.57
C LEU A 55 13.46 -3.67 -8.68
N CYS A 56 14.64 -3.15 -8.35
CA CYS A 56 15.64 -2.67 -9.32
C CYS A 56 16.90 -3.55 -9.30
N PRO A 57 17.49 -3.92 -10.46
CA PRO A 57 18.66 -4.79 -10.50
C PRO A 57 19.95 -4.06 -10.08
N GLY A 58 20.44 -4.37 -8.88
CA GLY A 58 21.77 -3.96 -8.37
C GLY A 58 21.72 -3.31 -6.99
N ASP A 59 22.79 -3.49 -6.20
CA ASP A 59 22.93 -3.06 -4.78
C ASP A 59 22.71 -1.55 -4.50
N GLN A 60 22.45 -0.72 -5.51
CA GLN A 60 22.42 0.74 -5.39
C GLN A 60 21.18 1.43 -5.95
N SER A 61 20.22 0.72 -6.54
CA SER A 61 19.03 1.32 -7.18
C SER A 61 17.76 0.95 -6.41
N ILE A 62 17.01 1.93 -5.89
CA ILE A 62 15.81 1.65 -5.10
C ILE A 62 14.66 2.61 -5.43
N GLN A 63 13.43 2.09 -5.36
CA GLN A 63 12.17 2.81 -5.51
C GLN A 63 11.89 3.71 -4.28
N CYS A 64 11.54 4.98 -4.50
CA CYS A 64 11.23 5.95 -3.45
C CYS A 64 9.71 6.06 -3.24
N CYS A 65 9.23 5.86 -2.01
CA CYS A 65 7.85 6.12 -1.62
C CYS A 65 7.83 6.98 -0.35
N THR A 66 7.13 8.13 -0.36
CA THR A 66 6.73 8.82 0.88
C THR A 66 5.51 9.71 0.61
N TYR A 67 4.29 9.24 0.90
CA TYR A 67 3.09 10.08 0.95
C TYR A 67 2.19 9.65 2.10
N ARG A 68 1.69 10.61 2.90
CA ARG A 68 0.64 10.42 3.89
C ARG A 68 -0.04 11.73 4.25
N ASP A 69 -1.37 11.67 4.37
CA ASP A 69 -2.17 12.67 5.10
C ASP A 69 -3.49 12.06 5.61
N CYS A 70 -3.37 10.93 6.32
CA CYS A 70 -4.54 10.16 6.73
C CYS A 70 -5.37 10.74 7.90
N PRO A 71 -4.79 11.40 8.94
CA PRO A 71 -5.61 11.94 10.04
C PRO A 71 -6.48 13.12 9.61
N CYS A 72 -6.17 13.76 8.47
CA CYS A 72 -6.86 14.96 8.00
C CYS A 72 -8.07 14.66 7.09
N CYS A 73 -8.32 13.39 6.74
CA CYS A 73 -9.49 13.03 5.95
C CYS A 73 -10.72 12.69 6.82
N LEU A 74 -11.52 13.71 7.14
CA LEU A 74 -12.76 13.56 7.93
C LEU A 74 -13.86 12.74 7.22
N LEU A 75 -13.80 12.60 5.90
CA LEU A 75 -14.77 11.83 5.10
C LEU A 75 -14.31 10.40 4.82
N CYS A 76 -13.09 10.02 5.24
CA CYS A 76 -12.52 8.70 4.97
C CYS A 76 -12.98 7.62 5.95
N GLY A 77 -13.75 7.98 6.97
CA GLY A 77 -14.24 7.05 8.00
C GLY A 77 -13.83 7.49 9.39
N GLN A 78 -13.45 6.53 10.24
CA GLN A 78 -13.19 6.70 11.66
C GLN A 78 -11.72 6.51 12.01
N GLY A 79 -10.83 6.83 11.08
CA GLY A 79 -9.40 6.75 11.28
C GLY A 79 -8.95 5.31 11.58
N CYS A 80 -8.27 5.15 12.71
CA CYS A 80 -7.81 3.87 13.22
C CYS A 80 -8.95 2.88 13.52
N ASN A 81 -10.22 3.29 13.50
CA ASN A 81 -11.37 2.39 13.71
C ASN A 81 -12.02 1.92 12.41
N GLY A 82 -11.40 2.22 11.25
CA GLY A 82 -11.92 1.80 9.95
C GLY A 82 -12.12 2.95 8.98
N GLY A 83 -12.17 2.63 7.69
CA GLY A 83 -12.31 3.63 6.64
C GLY A 83 -12.77 3.09 5.30
N PHE A 84 -12.90 4.00 4.33
CA PHE A 84 -13.38 3.71 2.99
C PHE A 84 -12.29 4.01 1.94
N PRO A 85 -11.75 2.99 1.25
CA PRO A 85 -10.74 3.16 0.20
C PRO A 85 -11.05 4.28 -0.80
N THR A 86 -12.25 4.27 -1.37
CA THR A 86 -12.67 5.26 -2.38
C THR A 86 -12.67 6.69 -1.83
N ALA A 87 -13.08 6.89 -0.57
CA ALA A 87 -13.10 8.22 0.04
C ALA A 87 -11.69 8.79 0.19
N ALA A 88 -10.70 7.92 0.40
CA ALA A 88 -9.33 8.37 0.54
C ALA A 88 -8.61 8.65 -0.77
N TRP A 89 -8.88 7.87 -1.82
CA TRP A 89 -8.47 8.29 -3.16
C TRP A 89 -9.09 9.65 -3.53
N ASN A 90 -10.36 9.88 -3.19
CA ASN A 90 -10.98 11.19 -3.37
C ASN A 90 -10.29 12.28 -2.54
N HIS A 91 -9.90 12.00 -1.30
CA HIS A 91 -9.13 12.95 -0.49
C HIS A 91 -7.80 13.30 -1.14
N TYR A 92 -7.08 12.31 -1.67
CA TYR A 92 -5.88 12.54 -2.44
C TYR A 92 -6.11 13.43 -3.68
N ARG A 93 -7.18 13.18 -4.42
CA ARG A 93 -7.52 14.00 -5.58
C ARG A 93 -7.83 15.45 -5.20
N PHE A 94 -8.72 15.66 -4.23
CA PHE A 94 -9.30 16.97 -3.95
C PHE A 94 -8.54 17.78 -2.91
N THR A 95 -7.91 17.13 -1.94
CA THR A 95 -7.17 17.77 -0.84
C THR A 95 -5.66 17.62 -1.02
N GLY A 96 -5.21 16.49 -1.55
CA GLY A 96 -3.79 16.15 -1.66
C GLY A 96 -3.24 15.51 -0.40
N LEU A 97 -2.09 14.86 -0.52
CA LEU A 97 -1.35 14.24 0.58
C LEU A 97 0.05 14.83 0.67
N VAL A 98 0.54 15.09 1.88
CA VAL A 98 1.94 15.47 2.08
C VAL A 98 2.86 14.25 2.06
N THR A 99 4.17 14.45 2.04
CA THR A 99 5.14 13.35 2.18
C THR A 99 5.23 12.85 3.61
N GLY A 100 5.61 11.60 3.80
CA GLY A 100 5.79 11.01 5.13
C GLY A 100 6.41 9.62 5.06
N GLY A 101 7.34 9.33 5.97
CA GLY A 101 8.00 8.02 6.10
C GLY A 101 7.49 7.20 7.29
N ASN A 102 8.25 6.14 7.60
CA ASN A 102 7.95 5.25 8.72
C ASN A 102 8.07 5.92 10.10
N TYR A 103 7.59 5.21 11.12
CA TYR A 103 7.77 5.62 12.51
C TYR A 103 9.24 5.94 12.82
N ASN A 104 9.46 7.09 13.47
CA ASN A 104 10.79 7.62 13.82
C ASN A 104 11.78 7.87 12.65
N SER A 105 11.34 7.86 11.39
CA SER A 105 12.28 7.96 10.26
C SER A 105 12.75 9.38 9.93
N LYS A 106 12.12 10.42 10.49
CA LYS A 106 12.31 11.85 10.15
C LYS A 106 12.23 12.16 8.64
N GLN A 107 11.58 11.30 7.87
CA GLN A 107 11.46 11.46 6.42
C GLN A 107 10.08 12.02 6.05
N GLY A 108 10.10 12.97 5.12
CA GLY A 108 8.90 13.65 4.67
C GLY A 108 8.35 14.65 5.68
N CYS A 109 7.25 15.29 5.29
CA CYS A 109 6.55 16.29 6.07
C CYS A 109 5.90 15.69 7.33
N GLU A 110 5.13 14.61 7.20
CA GLU A 110 4.42 13.97 8.31
C GLU A 110 4.72 12.45 8.38
N PRO A 111 5.85 12.03 9.01
CA PRO A 111 6.14 10.62 9.26
C PRO A 111 5.07 9.95 10.12
N TYR A 112 4.99 8.62 10.04
CA TYR A 112 4.08 7.82 10.85
C TYR A 112 4.36 8.00 12.36
N THR A 113 3.31 8.14 13.16
CA THR A 113 3.42 8.43 14.60
C THR A 113 3.09 7.24 15.50
N ILE A 114 2.55 6.16 14.93
CA ILE A 114 2.20 4.94 15.67
C ILE A 114 3.34 3.93 15.47
N PRO A 115 3.89 3.31 16.52
CA PRO A 115 4.95 2.33 16.36
C PRO A 115 4.48 1.09 15.60
N SER A 116 5.39 0.46 14.84
CA SER A 116 5.15 -0.85 14.23
C SER A 116 5.06 -1.94 15.30
N CYS A 117 4.27 -2.97 15.05
CA CYS A 117 4.08 -4.11 15.93
C CYS A 117 3.82 -5.38 15.12
N ASP A 118 3.96 -6.54 15.76
CA ASP A 118 3.73 -7.85 15.14
C ASP A 118 2.25 -8.24 15.17
N HIS A 119 1.75 -8.60 13.99
CA HIS A 119 0.36 -8.99 13.77
C HIS A 119 0.25 -10.51 13.64
N HIS A 120 -0.34 -11.17 14.64
CA HIS A 120 -0.65 -12.61 14.59
C HIS A 120 0.56 -13.53 14.33
N VAL A 121 1.76 -13.02 14.53
CA VAL A 121 3.04 -13.72 14.41
C VAL A 121 3.90 -13.40 15.61
N ASN A 122 4.86 -14.28 15.90
CA ASN A 122 5.93 -14.01 16.85
C ASN A 122 7.18 -13.68 16.04
N GLY A 123 7.34 -12.39 15.72
CA GLY A 123 8.41 -11.87 14.87
C GLY A 123 9.42 -11.06 15.67
N SER A 124 9.96 -10.03 15.03
CA SER A 124 11.02 -9.18 15.55
C SER A 124 10.52 -7.97 16.35
N LEU A 125 9.21 -7.67 16.29
CA LEU A 125 8.61 -6.49 16.92
C LEU A 125 7.74 -6.87 18.13
N PRO A 126 7.43 -5.92 19.02
CA PRO A 126 6.45 -6.18 20.08
C PRO A 126 5.08 -6.56 19.48
N PRO A 127 4.32 -7.48 20.11
CA PRO A 127 2.98 -7.82 19.64
C PRO A 127 2.05 -6.61 19.74
N CYS A 128 1.16 -6.46 18.76
CA CYS A 128 0.19 -5.36 18.77
C CYS A 128 -0.77 -5.45 19.97
N GLN A 129 -0.92 -4.34 20.70
CA GLN A 129 -1.77 -4.29 21.91
C GLN A 129 -3.20 -3.81 21.66
N GLY A 130 -3.66 -3.87 20.40
CA GLY A 130 -5.02 -3.52 19.99
C GLY A 130 -5.08 -2.26 19.12
N GLU A 131 -6.20 -1.55 19.21
CA GLU A 131 -6.45 -0.34 18.43
C GLU A 131 -5.81 0.87 19.11
N GLU A 132 -5.01 1.60 18.35
CA GLU A 132 -4.40 2.87 18.76
C GLU A 132 -5.34 4.04 18.40
N PRO A 133 -5.37 5.12 19.19
CA PRO A 133 -6.19 6.28 18.88
C PRO A 133 -5.71 6.93 17.57
N THR A 134 -6.67 7.45 16.80
CA THR A 134 -6.35 8.16 15.56
C THR A 134 -5.53 9.42 15.89
N PRO A 135 -4.34 9.61 15.31
CA PRO A 135 -3.54 10.82 15.52
C PRO A 135 -4.33 12.07 15.11
N ARG A 136 -4.05 13.20 15.77
CA ARG A 136 -4.65 14.48 15.39
C ARG A 136 -4.11 14.95 14.05
N CYS A 137 -4.97 15.57 13.26
CA CYS A 137 -4.57 16.30 12.07
C CYS A 137 -3.85 17.60 12.47
N THR A 138 -2.60 17.77 12.07
CA THR A 138 -1.74 18.89 12.51
C THR A 138 -1.47 19.93 11.44
N HIS A 139 -1.75 19.65 10.16
CA HIS A 139 -1.46 20.51 9.02
C HIS A 139 -0.06 21.15 9.10
N LYS A 140 0.93 20.40 9.59
CA LYS A 140 2.26 20.93 9.91
C LYS A 140 3.30 19.84 9.74
N CYS A 141 4.31 20.12 8.94
CA CYS A 141 5.47 19.24 8.83
C CYS A 141 6.28 19.21 10.13
N ILE A 142 7.05 18.13 10.30
CA ILE A 142 8.05 18.00 11.35
C ILE A 142 9.06 19.15 11.32
N ASP A 143 9.58 19.51 12.49
CA ASP A 143 10.55 20.59 12.59
C ASP A 143 11.83 20.25 11.80
N GLY A 144 12.32 21.23 11.03
CA GLY A 144 13.48 21.07 10.16
C GLY A 144 13.18 20.52 8.76
N TYR A 145 11.93 20.16 8.46
CA TYR A 145 11.53 19.82 7.09
C TYR A 145 11.48 21.08 6.21
N PRO A 146 12.12 21.10 5.03
CA PRO A 146 12.36 22.34 4.27
C PRO A 146 11.12 22.87 3.54
N THR A 147 10.14 22.02 3.23
CA THR A 147 8.97 22.39 2.44
C THR A 147 7.78 22.67 3.37
N PRO A 148 7.07 23.82 3.24
CA PRO A 148 5.84 24.06 3.98
C PRO A 148 4.76 23.01 3.67
N TYR A 149 3.94 22.65 4.65
CA TYR A 149 2.89 21.61 4.54
C TYR A 149 2.02 21.75 3.28
N ASP A 150 1.44 22.92 3.01
CA ASP A 150 0.59 23.11 1.82
C ASP A 150 1.35 23.05 0.49
N LYS A 151 2.66 23.26 0.51
CA LYS A 151 3.53 23.15 -0.68
C LYS A 151 4.04 21.73 -0.90
N ASP A 152 3.95 20.89 0.13
CA ASP A 152 4.32 19.47 0.05
C ASP A 152 3.13 18.58 -0.35
N LYS A 153 1.95 19.16 -0.59
CA LYS A 153 0.77 18.41 -1.03
C LYS A 153 0.92 17.92 -2.47
N HIS A 154 0.69 16.63 -2.63
CA HIS A 154 0.65 15.95 -3.91
C HIS A 154 -0.76 15.43 -4.18
N HIS A 155 -1.21 15.57 -5.42
CA HIS A 155 -2.62 15.39 -5.78
C HIS A 155 -2.83 14.32 -6.84
N GLY A 156 -4.01 13.70 -6.80
CA GLY A 156 -4.50 12.85 -7.88
C GLY A 156 -5.05 13.67 -9.01
N LYS A 157 -4.80 13.25 -10.24
CA LYS A 157 -5.46 13.78 -11.44
C LYS A 157 -6.85 13.17 -11.59
N SER A 158 -6.95 11.86 -11.46
CA SER A 158 -8.19 11.09 -11.60
C SER A 158 -8.25 9.96 -10.58
N VAL A 159 -9.46 9.57 -10.20
CA VAL A 159 -9.76 8.48 -9.26
C VAL A 159 -10.94 7.71 -9.83
N TYR A 160 -10.86 6.39 -9.83
CA TYR A 160 -11.86 5.53 -10.44
C TYR A 160 -11.85 4.14 -9.82
N SER A 161 -13.00 3.45 -9.93
CA SER A 161 -13.08 2.03 -9.63
C SER A 161 -12.74 1.21 -10.87
N VAL A 162 -12.01 0.12 -10.68
CA VAL A 162 -11.78 -0.87 -11.74
C VAL A 162 -12.94 -1.85 -11.73
N ARG A 163 -13.41 -2.27 -12.90
CA ARG A 163 -14.50 -3.25 -13.00
C ARG A 163 -14.06 -4.57 -12.36
N SER A 164 -14.99 -5.21 -11.66
CA SER A 164 -14.84 -6.54 -11.05
C SER A 164 -14.79 -7.64 -12.11
N GLN A 165 -13.74 -7.61 -12.93
CA GLN A 165 -13.42 -8.56 -13.97
C GLN A 165 -11.90 -8.76 -13.94
N GLN A 166 -11.47 -10.00 -13.81
CA GLN A 166 -10.07 -10.39 -13.71
C GLN A 166 -9.20 -9.66 -14.76
N GLU A 167 -9.62 -9.67 -16.03
CA GLU A 167 -8.85 -9.09 -17.12
C GLU A 167 -8.73 -7.57 -17.02
N GLN A 168 -9.73 -6.90 -16.45
CA GLN A 168 -9.71 -5.44 -16.24
C GLN A 168 -8.74 -5.06 -15.12
N ILE A 169 -8.74 -5.82 -14.03
CA ILE A 169 -7.80 -5.63 -12.91
C ILE A 169 -6.36 -5.90 -13.37
N GLN A 170 -6.14 -6.97 -14.14
CA GLN A 170 -4.84 -7.27 -14.75
C GLN A 170 -4.39 -6.13 -15.68
N THR A 171 -5.30 -5.66 -16.55
CA THR A 171 -5.01 -4.57 -17.49
C THR A 171 -4.62 -3.29 -16.77
N GLU A 172 -5.34 -2.94 -15.69
CA GLU A 172 -5.03 -1.76 -14.88
C GLU A 172 -3.62 -1.87 -14.29
N ILE A 173 -3.34 -2.99 -13.61
CA ILE A 173 -2.03 -3.22 -12.97
C ILE A 173 -0.89 -3.15 -13.99
N MET A 174 -1.06 -3.76 -15.16
CA MET A 174 -0.05 -3.75 -16.22
C MET A 174 0.21 -2.37 -16.83
N LYS A 175 -0.82 -1.52 -16.93
CA LYS A 175 -0.69 -0.22 -17.61
C LYS A 175 -0.29 0.90 -16.65
N ASN A 176 -0.86 0.88 -15.45
CA ASN A 176 -0.86 2.01 -14.54
C ASN A 176 -0.21 1.68 -13.18
N GLY A 177 0.11 0.40 -12.92
CA GLY A 177 0.74 -0.05 -11.69
C GLY A 177 -0.25 -0.54 -10.65
N PRO A 178 0.21 -0.82 -9.42
CA PRO A 178 -0.58 -1.46 -8.37
C PRO A 178 -1.92 -0.77 -8.08
N VAL A 179 -2.93 -1.56 -7.68
CA VAL A 179 -4.26 -1.07 -7.33
C VAL A 179 -4.58 -1.33 -5.86
N GLU A 180 -5.47 -0.52 -5.29
CA GLU A 180 -6.06 -0.80 -3.98
C GLU A 180 -7.24 -1.76 -4.16
N GLY A 181 -7.27 -2.82 -3.36
CA GLY A 181 -8.41 -3.72 -3.25
C GLY A 181 -8.83 -3.87 -1.79
N ALA A 182 -9.98 -4.47 -1.57
CA ALA A 182 -10.42 -4.88 -0.24
C ALA A 182 -11.00 -6.28 -0.32
N PHE A 183 -10.85 -7.04 0.77
CA PHE A 183 -11.42 -8.39 0.86
C PHE A 183 -11.89 -8.68 2.29
N SER A 184 -12.69 -9.73 2.40
CA SER A 184 -13.18 -10.26 3.67
C SER A 184 -12.08 -11.08 4.35
N VAL A 185 -11.69 -10.67 5.55
CA VAL A 185 -10.74 -11.43 6.38
C VAL A 185 -11.51 -12.42 7.23
N TYR A 186 -11.10 -13.68 7.17
CA TYR A 186 -11.55 -14.77 8.02
C TYR A 186 -10.46 -15.17 9.01
N ALA A 187 -10.83 -15.87 10.08
CA ALA A 187 -9.91 -16.21 11.16
C ALA A 187 -8.72 -17.07 10.71
N ASP A 188 -8.88 -17.91 9.68
CA ASP A 188 -7.80 -18.70 9.10
C ASP A 188 -6.73 -17.85 8.40
N PHE A 189 -7.09 -16.72 7.80
CA PHE A 189 -6.15 -15.81 7.13
C PHE A 189 -5.07 -15.28 8.08
N LEU A 190 -5.40 -15.07 9.36
CA LEU A 190 -4.44 -14.58 10.34
C LEU A 190 -3.23 -15.52 10.50
N ALA A 191 -3.43 -16.81 10.26
CA ALA A 191 -2.41 -17.84 10.36
C ALA A 191 -1.66 -18.08 9.03
N TYR A 192 -1.95 -17.32 7.96
CA TYR A 192 -1.28 -17.46 6.67
C TYR A 192 0.25 -17.36 6.82
N LYS A 193 0.97 -18.23 6.10
CA LYS A 193 2.44 -18.26 6.04
C LYS A 193 2.96 -18.22 4.62
N SER A 194 2.39 -19.02 3.72
CA SER A 194 2.80 -19.12 2.32
C SER A 194 1.73 -19.84 1.49
N GLY A 195 1.96 -19.92 0.18
CA GLY A 195 1.05 -20.57 -0.77
C GLY A 195 -0.08 -19.65 -1.25
N VAL A 196 -1.04 -20.20 -1.98
CA VAL A 196 -2.22 -19.46 -2.44
C VAL A 196 -3.35 -19.61 -1.42
N TYR A 197 -3.64 -18.55 -0.67
CA TYR A 197 -4.73 -18.51 0.29
C TYR A 197 -6.08 -18.76 -0.38
N GLN A 198 -6.84 -19.65 0.24
CA GLN A 198 -8.25 -19.94 -0.01
C GLN A 198 -8.89 -20.08 1.37
N HIS A 199 -10.02 -19.43 1.60
CA HIS A 199 -10.72 -19.55 2.86
C HIS A 199 -11.25 -20.98 3.01
N THR A 200 -10.97 -21.61 4.16
CA THR A 200 -11.39 -22.98 4.45
C THR A 200 -12.13 -23.11 5.77
N ALA A 201 -11.85 -22.23 6.74
CA ALA A 201 -12.46 -22.31 8.06
C ALA A 201 -12.39 -20.98 8.83
N GLY A 202 -13.20 -20.88 9.89
CA GLY A 202 -13.17 -19.76 10.82
C GLY A 202 -14.16 -18.65 10.49
N SER A 203 -14.46 -17.84 11.50
CA SER A 203 -15.45 -16.77 11.40
C SER A 203 -14.93 -15.59 10.60
N PHE A 204 -15.86 -14.88 9.94
CA PHE A 204 -15.61 -13.55 9.39
C PHE A 204 -15.16 -12.58 10.49
N LEU A 205 -14.08 -11.83 10.24
CA LEU A 205 -13.48 -10.87 11.18
C LEU A 205 -13.65 -9.41 10.73
N GLY A 206 -13.90 -9.18 9.45
CA GLY A 206 -14.04 -7.82 8.90
C GLY A 206 -13.60 -7.70 7.46
N GLY A 207 -13.66 -6.47 6.94
CA GLY A 207 -13.00 -6.10 5.69
C GLY A 207 -11.56 -5.64 5.97
N HIS A 208 -10.66 -5.87 5.01
CA HIS A 208 -9.29 -5.38 5.06
C HIS A 208 -8.87 -4.85 3.69
N ALA A 209 -8.26 -3.66 3.67
CA ALA A 209 -7.76 -3.02 2.45
C ALA A 209 -6.30 -3.41 2.21
N ILE A 210 -5.96 -3.69 0.96
CA ILE A 210 -4.67 -4.24 0.54
C ILE A 210 -4.22 -3.65 -0.79
N LYS A 211 -2.96 -3.89 -1.14
CA LYS A 211 -2.38 -3.47 -2.43
C LYS A 211 -2.15 -4.68 -3.32
N ILE A 212 -2.86 -4.75 -4.45
CA ILE A 212 -2.66 -5.81 -5.45
C ILE A 212 -1.59 -5.36 -6.43
N LEU A 213 -0.55 -6.20 -6.55
CA LEU A 213 0.71 -5.86 -7.19
C LEU A 213 0.87 -6.52 -8.55
N GLY A 214 0.22 -7.66 -8.73
CA GLY A 214 0.42 -8.53 -9.87
C GLY A 214 -0.33 -9.84 -9.68
N TRP A 215 -0.04 -10.81 -10.53
CA TRP A 215 -0.67 -12.12 -10.51
C TRP A 215 0.27 -13.18 -11.05
N GLY A 216 -0.07 -14.44 -10.80
CA GLY A 216 0.67 -15.57 -11.35
C GLY A 216 -0.13 -16.85 -11.28
N ILE A 217 0.59 -17.96 -11.44
CA ILE A 217 0.10 -19.31 -11.25
C ILE A 217 1.14 -20.06 -10.43
N GLU A 218 0.71 -20.69 -9.33
CA GLU A 218 1.54 -21.54 -8.49
C GLU A 218 0.90 -22.91 -8.40
N ASN A 219 1.61 -23.97 -8.79
CA ASN A 219 1.10 -25.34 -8.80
C ASN A 219 -0.29 -25.46 -9.48
N SER A 220 -0.44 -24.86 -10.66
CA SER A 220 -1.70 -24.78 -11.42
C SER A 220 -2.82 -23.94 -10.76
N THR A 221 -2.56 -23.27 -9.64
CA THR A 221 -3.53 -22.41 -8.95
C THR A 221 -3.27 -20.94 -9.32
N PRO A 222 -4.21 -20.25 -9.98
CA PRO A 222 -4.07 -18.83 -10.29
C PRO A 222 -4.16 -17.97 -9.02
N TYR A 223 -3.30 -16.96 -8.90
CA TYR A 223 -3.30 -16.08 -7.72
C TYR A 223 -3.14 -14.60 -8.07
N TRP A 224 -3.58 -13.74 -7.15
CA TRP A 224 -3.16 -12.34 -7.01
C TRP A 224 -1.99 -12.24 -6.05
N LEU A 225 -0.94 -11.50 -6.41
CA LEU A 225 0.16 -11.14 -5.51
C LEU A 225 -0.21 -9.86 -4.78
N VAL A 226 -0.22 -9.91 -3.46
CA VAL A 226 -0.76 -8.84 -2.63
C VAL A 226 0.25 -8.45 -1.54
N ALA A 227 0.49 -7.15 -1.38
CA ALA A 227 1.24 -6.62 -0.24
C ALA A 227 0.28 -6.34 0.92
N ASN A 228 0.60 -6.86 2.09
CA ASN A 228 -0.11 -6.56 3.33
C ASN A 228 0.53 -5.37 4.05
N SER A 229 -0.14 -4.86 5.08
CA SER A 229 0.33 -3.74 5.91
C SER A 229 0.75 -4.20 7.32
N TRP A 230 1.12 -5.47 7.47
CA TRP A 230 1.29 -6.17 8.76
C TRP A 230 2.77 -6.46 9.05
N ASN A 231 3.65 -5.59 8.58
CA ASN A 231 5.12 -5.74 8.58
C ASN A 231 5.63 -6.95 7.77
N GLU A 232 6.95 -7.14 7.73
CA GLU A 232 7.62 -8.18 6.93
C GLU A 232 7.69 -9.55 7.62
N ASP A 233 7.49 -9.63 8.94
CA ASP A 233 7.47 -10.90 9.69
C ASP A 233 6.16 -11.67 9.47
N TRP A 234 5.11 -11.01 8.98
CA TRP A 234 3.85 -11.65 8.64
C TRP A 234 3.86 -12.26 7.23
N GLY A 235 3.28 -13.46 7.08
CA GLY A 235 3.12 -14.11 5.78
C GLY A 235 4.45 -14.43 5.08
N ASP A 236 4.48 -14.20 3.77
CA ASP A 236 5.68 -14.37 2.95
C ASP A 236 6.37 -13.02 2.81
N LYS A 237 7.15 -12.62 3.82
CA LYS A 237 7.87 -11.34 3.89
C LYS A 237 6.95 -10.10 3.78
N GLY A 238 5.78 -10.15 4.41
CA GLY A 238 4.75 -9.12 4.33
C GLY A 238 3.81 -9.25 3.12
N TYR A 239 4.02 -10.25 2.27
CA TYR A 239 3.19 -10.53 1.11
C TYR A 239 2.31 -11.76 1.33
N PHE A 240 1.26 -11.85 0.54
CA PHE A 240 0.49 -13.07 0.41
C PHE A 240 0.00 -13.26 -1.03
N LYS A 241 -0.39 -14.50 -1.32
CA LYS A 241 -1.08 -14.85 -2.56
C LYS A 241 -2.49 -15.28 -2.20
N ILE A 242 -3.48 -14.87 -2.98
CA ILE A 242 -4.89 -15.25 -2.81
C ILE A 242 -5.47 -15.73 -4.13
N LEU A 243 -6.38 -16.70 -4.09
CA LEU A 243 -7.00 -17.27 -5.28
C LEU A 243 -7.59 -16.17 -6.18
N ARG A 244 -7.25 -16.24 -7.46
CA ARG A 244 -7.69 -15.29 -8.48
C ARG A 244 -8.69 -15.94 -9.43
N GLY A 245 -9.67 -15.16 -9.87
CA GLY A 245 -10.65 -15.53 -10.90
C GLY A 245 -11.94 -16.13 -10.36
N SER A 246 -12.11 -16.15 -9.03
CA SER A 246 -13.31 -16.62 -8.34
C SER A 246 -13.89 -15.58 -7.38
N ASP A 247 -13.40 -14.33 -7.43
CA ASP A 247 -13.66 -13.29 -6.43
C ASP A 247 -13.51 -13.81 -4.98
N GLU A 248 -12.43 -14.56 -4.74
CA GLU A 248 -12.16 -15.19 -3.44
C GLU A 248 -12.19 -14.13 -2.33
N CYS A 249 -13.06 -14.34 -1.33
CA CYS A 249 -13.29 -13.40 -0.24
C CYS A 249 -13.68 -11.97 -0.69
N GLY A 250 -14.14 -11.78 -1.93
CA GLY A 250 -14.49 -10.47 -2.50
C GLY A 250 -13.30 -9.64 -2.99
N ILE A 251 -12.11 -10.24 -3.16
CA ILE A 251 -10.86 -9.55 -3.50
C ILE A 251 -10.91 -8.76 -4.83
N GLU A 252 -11.81 -9.11 -5.75
CA GLU A 252 -11.97 -8.47 -7.07
C GLU A 252 -13.12 -7.45 -7.10
N SER A 253 -13.98 -7.45 -6.08
CA SER A 253 -15.19 -6.62 -5.99
C SER A 253 -14.95 -5.16 -5.60
N GLY A 254 -13.81 -4.86 -4.97
CA GLY A 254 -13.55 -3.56 -4.31
C GLY A 254 -12.37 -2.76 -4.85
N ILE A 255 -12.08 -2.83 -6.15
CA ILE A 255 -10.84 -2.26 -6.70
C ILE A 255 -10.96 -0.76 -6.99
N VAL A 256 -10.03 0.03 -6.43
CA VAL A 256 -9.90 1.48 -6.63
C VAL A 256 -8.48 1.82 -7.09
N ALA A 257 -8.38 2.74 -8.04
CA ALA A 257 -7.12 3.24 -8.57
C ALA A 257 -7.26 4.73 -8.93
N GLY A 258 -6.15 5.33 -9.37
CA GLY A 258 -6.12 6.71 -9.80
C GLY A 258 -4.81 7.09 -10.47
N GLU A 259 -4.85 8.09 -11.33
CA GLU A 259 -3.65 8.65 -11.95
C GLU A 259 -3.10 9.79 -11.09
N PRO A 260 -1.79 9.86 -10.84
CA PRO A 260 -1.19 11.00 -10.16
C PRO A 260 -1.23 12.26 -11.03
N LYS A 261 -1.35 13.42 -10.40
CA LYS A 261 -1.13 14.71 -11.07
C LYS A 261 0.37 14.95 -11.15
N LEU A 262 0.92 14.75 -12.35
CA LEU A 262 2.31 15.11 -12.65
C LEU A 262 2.38 16.63 -12.84
N ASN A 263 3.21 17.29 -12.03
CA ASN A 263 3.49 18.72 -12.15
C ASN A 263 4.50 18.98 -13.26
#